data_AF-A0A6S6T6H1-F1
#
_entry.id   AF-A0A6S6T6H1-F1
#
_cell.length_a   1.000
_cell.length_b   1.000
_cell.length_c   1.000
_cell.angle_alpha   90.00
_cell.angle_beta   90.00
_cell.angle_gamma   90.00
#
_symmetry.space_group_name_H-M   'P 1'
#
loop_
_entity.id
_entity.type
_entity.pdbx_description
1 polymer ?
#
loop_
_entity_poly.entity_id
_entity_poly.type
_entity_poly.pdbx_seq_one_letter_code
_entity_poly.pdbx_strand_id
1 'polypeptide(L)'
;EVLVASLENELKLKKLENSYLGQIGKATEPVFAPLGFDWKMTVALETGLAAKEVVVSTLGVLYAIGDEVDEENSTLQEKLRENIGFASAMAFIVFVMIYLPCLAASMVFAKEAGGYKYLVYLFVFTSVTAWILSFITYRVLV
;
A
#
# COMPACT_ATOMS: atom_id res chain seq x y z
N GLU A 1 -9.17 -19.53 25.85
CA GLU A 1 -9.30 -19.56 24.38
C GLU A 1 -8.96 -18.21 23.73
N VAL A 2 -9.60 -17.10 24.15
CA VAL A 2 -9.32 -15.74 23.62
C VAL A 2 -7.83 -15.34 23.68
N LEU A 3 -7.13 -15.66 24.79
CA LEU A 3 -5.70 -15.35 24.94
C LEU A 3 -4.79 -16.15 23.99
N VAL A 4 -5.20 -17.38 23.63
CA VAL A 4 -4.45 -18.23 22.71
C VAL A 4 -4.64 -17.71 21.29
N ALA A 5 -5.88 -17.35 20.93
CA ALA A 5 -6.18 -16.72 19.64
C ALA A 5 -5.42 -15.39 19.46
N SER A 6 -5.36 -14.53 20.47
CA SER A 6 -4.60 -13.27 20.40
C SER A 6 -3.10 -13.49 20.21
N LEU A 7 -2.52 -14.49 20.89
CA LEU A 7 -1.11 -14.85 20.74
C LEU A 7 -0.79 -15.42 19.35
N GLU A 8 -1.68 -16.25 18.79
CA GLU A 8 -1.53 -16.76 17.42
C GLU A 8 -1.58 -15.65 16.36
N ASN A 9 -2.45 -14.67 16.55
CA ASN A 9 -2.56 -13.50 15.68
C ASN A 9 -1.32 -12.62 15.75
N GLU A 10 -0.79 -12.38 16.94
CA GLU A 10 0.45 -11.64 17.13
C GLU A 10 1.65 -12.37 16.49
N LEU A 11 1.67 -13.70 16.58
CA LEU A 11 2.69 -14.54 15.94
C LEU A 11 2.57 -14.52 14.41
N LYS A 12 1.35 -14.51 13.85
CA LYS A 12 1.11 -14.34 12.40
C LYS A 12 1.55 -12.97 11.91
N LEU A 13 1.25 -11.90 12.66
CA LEU A 13 1.73 -10.54 12.37
C LEU A 13 3.25 -10.50 12.33
N LYS A 14 3.94 -11.02 13.35
CA LYS A 14 5.41 -11.07 13.40
C LYS A 14 6.01 -11.91 12.26
N LYS A 15 5.34 -12.98 11.83
CA LYS A 15 5.78 -13.77 10.66
C LYS A 15 5.65 -12.98 9.36
N LEU A 16 4.58 -12.21 9.17
CA LEU A 16 4.39 -11.37 7.99
C LEU A 16 5.35 -10.18 8.00
N GLU A 17 5.59 -9.58 9.17
CA GLU A 17 6.56 -8.52 9.36
C GLU A 17 8.00 -8.97 9.02
N ASN A 18 8.36 -10.20 9.38
CA ASN A 18 9.66 -10.79 9.04
C ASN A 18 9.71 -11.40 7.62
N SER A 19 8.59 -11.43 6.90
CA SER A 19 8.56 -11.93 5.53
C SER A 19 9.35 -11.00 4.59
N TYR A 20 9.75 -11.52 3.43
CA TYR A 20 10.47 -10.73 2.42
C TYR A 20 9.70 -9.45 2.05
N LEU A 21 8.37 -9.55 1.95
CA LEU A 21 7.51 -8.42 1.63
C LEU A 21 7.43 -7.41 2.79
N GLY A 22 7.37 -7.87 4.04
CA GLY A 22 7.42 -7.00 5.22
C GLY A 22 8.76 -6.26 5.37
N GLN A 23 9.87 -6.92 5.04
CA GLN A 23 11.19 -6.31 5.04
C GLN A 23 11.32 -5.21 3.96
N ILE A 24 10.79 -5.44 2.76
CA ILE A 24 10.80 -4.41 1.70
C ILE A 24 9.89 -3.23 2.09
N GLY A 25 8.72 -3.51 2.66
CA GLY A 25 7.82 -2.47 3.18
C GLY A 25 8.47 -1.57 4.23
N LYS A 26 9.23 -2.14 5.17
CA LYS A 26 9.99 -1.36 6.16
C LYS A 26 11.19 -0.61 5.57
N ALA A 27 11.83 -1.19 4.55
CA ALA A 27 12.93 -0.52 3.87
C ALA A 27 12.44 0.71 3.07
N THR A 28 11.22 0.65 2.57
CA THR A 28 10.58 1.72 1.79
C THR A 28 9.76 2.69 2.65
N GLU A 29 9.33 2.27 3.85
CA GLU A 29 8.66 3.09 4.87
C GLU A 29 9.27 4.49 5.07
N PRO A 30 10.60 4.70 5.22
CA PRO A 30 11.13 6.06 5.43
C PRO A 30 10.83 7.04 4.30
N VAL A 31 10.58 6.55 3.08
CA VAL A 31 10.19 7.38 1.92
C VAL A 31 8.72 7.81 2.02
N PHE A 32 7.87 6.98 2.62
CA PHE A 32 6.43 7.22 2.76
C PHE A 32 6.00 7.68 4.16
N ALA A 33 6.88 7.63 5.16
CA ALA A 33 6.70 8.22 6.48
C ALA A 33 6.28 9.71 6.45
N PRO A 34 6.83 10.60 5.59
CA PRO A 34 6.35 11.98 5.51
C PRO A 34 4.93 12.12 4.93
N LEU A 35 4.36 11.07 4.37
CA LEU A 35 2.98 10.97 3.88
C LEU A 35 2.03 10.39 4.95
N GLY A 36 2.57 10.00 6.11
CA GLY A 36 1.82 9.30 7.16
C GLY A 36 1.48 7.85 6.80
N PHE A 37 2.27 7.20 5.93
CA PHE A 37 2.07 5.78 5.61
C PHE A 37 2.88 4.89 6.54
N ASP A 38 2.22 3.86 7.08
CA ASP A 38 2.88 2.79 7.82
C ASP A 38 3.54 1.79 6.86
N TRP A 39 4.40 0.92 7.40
CA TRP A 39 4.94 -0.24 6.67
C TRP A 39 3.84 -1.08 6.01
N LYS A 40 2.67 -1.24 6.64
CA LYS A 40 1.54 -2.02 6.09
C LYS A 40 0.96 -1.38 4.82
N MET A 41 0.77 -0.06 4.82
CA MET A 41 0.30 0.68 3.65
C MET A 41 1.33 0.63 2.53
N THR A 42 2.61 0.76 2.88
CA THR A 42 3.71 0.73 1.92
C THR A 42 3.79 -0.64 1.23
N VAL A 43 3.67 -1.73 1.99
CA VAL A 43 3.53 -3.09 1.43
C VAL A 43 2.32 -3.19 0.51
N ALA A 44 1.16 -2.64 0.91
CA ALA A 44 -0.04 -2.68 0.08
C ALA A 44 0.11 -1.92 -1.24
N LEU A 45 0.87 -0.82 -1.28
CA LEU A 45 1.19 -0.11 -2.52
C LEU A 45 2.09 -0.95 -3.43
N GLU A 46 3.06 -1.65 -2.84
CA GLU A 46 4.00 -2.48 -3.59
C GLU A 46 3.35 -3.74 -4.17
N THR A 47 2.42 -4.38 -3.44
CA THR A 47 1.61 -5.46 -4.02
C THR A 47 0.60 -4.92 -5.05
N GLY A 48 0.11 -3.69 -4.86
CA GLY A 48 -0.69 -2.96 -5.82
C GLY A 48 -0.02 -2.68 -7.16
N LEU A 49 1.32 -2.80 -7.21
CA LEU A 49 2.12 -2.71 -8.42
C LEU A 49 1.78 -3.82 -9.42
N ALA A 50 1.50 -5.02 -8.90
CA ALA A 50 1.12 -6.17 -9.71
C ALA A 50 -0.33 -6.07 -10.21
N ALA A 51 -1.27 -5.69 -9.33
CA ALA A 51 -2.68 -5.47 -9.65
C ALA A 51 -3.32 -4.50 -8.67
N LYS A 52 -4.05 -3.49 -9.17
CA LYS A 52 -4.65 -2.43 -8.32
C LYS A 52 -5.68 -2.97 -7.32
N GLU A 53 -6.36 -4.07 -7.65
CA GLU A 53 -7.35 -4.73 -6.78
C GLU A 53 -6.70 -5.43 -5.58
N VAL A 54 -5.43 -5.84 -5.70
CA VAL A 54 -4.69 -6.55 -4.65
C VAL A 54 -4.33 -5.62 -3.48
N VAL A 55 -4.36 -4.30 -3.68
CA VAL A 55 -4.15 -3.31 -2.60
C VAL A 55 -5.16 -3.53 -1.47
N VAL A 56 -6.45 -3.66 -1.80
CA VAL A 56 -7.52 -3.82 -0.81
C VAL A 56 -7.40 -5.17 -0.10
N SER A 57 -7.12 -6.24 -0.84
CA SER A 57 -6.87 -7.56 -0.27
C SER A 57 -5.67 -7.57 0.68
N THR A 58 -4.57 -6.89 0.31
CA THR A 58 -3.36 -6.81 1.12
C THR A 58 -3.59 -6.01 2.41
N LEU A 59 -4.31 -4.88 2.33
CA LEU A 59 -4.74 -4.13 3.51
C LEU A 59 -5.66 -4.97 4.41
N GLY A 60 -6.59 -5.71 3.82
CA GLY A 60 -7.44 -6.68 4.54
C GLY A 60 -6.60 -7.68 5.32
N VAL A 61 -5.65 -8.34 4.66
CA VAL A 61 -4.78 -9.34 5.32
C VAL A 61 -3.89 -8.71 6.40
N LEU A 62 -3.34 -7.51 6.20
CA LEU A 62 -2.39 -6.88 7.14
C LEU A 62 -3.07 -6.18 8.34
N TYR A 63 -4.30 -5.69 8.17
CA TYR A 63 -5.07 -5.02 9.23
C TYR A 63 -6.15 -5.90 9.87
N ALA A 64 -6.59 -7.00 9.22
CA ALA A 64 -7.61 -7.91 9.77
C ALA A 64 -7.03 -9.14 10.49
N ILE A 65 -5.73 -9.21 10.80
CA ILE A 65 -5.16 -10.38 11.49
C ILE A 65 -5.81 -10.56 12.87
N GLY A 66 -6.76 -11.49 12.91
CA GLY A 66 -7.46 -11.95 14.10
C GLY A 66 -8.96 -12.09 14.00
N ASP A 67 -9.58 -11.61 12.91
CA ASP A 67 -10.99 -11.87 12.60
C ASP A 67 -11.11 -12.45 11.18
N GLU A 68 -12.09 -13.31 10.97
CA GLU A 68 -12.39 -13.88 9.65
C GLU A 68 -12.74 -12.74 8.68
N VAL A 69 -12.07 -12.72 7.53
CA VAL A 69 -12.28 -11.72 6.49
C VAL A 69 -13.50 -12.15 5.69
N ASP A 70 -14.68 -11.67 6.10
CA ASP A 70 -15.84 -11.60 5.21
C ASP A 70 -15.82 -10.26 4.48
N GLU A 71 -16.11 -10.30 3.18
CA GLU A 71 -16.21 -9.12 2.31
C GLU A 71 -17.31 -8.13 2.75
N GLU A 72 -18.11 -8.46 3.78
CA GLU A 72 -19.10 -7.63 4.46
C GLU A 72 -18.53 -6.82 5.67
N ASN A 73 -17.42 -6.12 5.42
CA ASN A 73 -17.31 -4.65 5.54
C ASN A 73 -17.69 -3.89 6.83
N SER A 74 -17.61 -4.45 8.04
CA SER A 74 -17.69 -3.63 9.29
C SER A 74 -16.36 -3.53 10.04
N THR A 75 -15.65 -4.65 10.23
CA THR A 75 -14.45 -4.71 11.07
C THR A 75 -13.22 -4.05 10.46
N LEU A 76 -13.05 -4.11 9.13
CA LEU A 76 -11.88 -3.51 8.45
C LEU A 76 -11.96 -1.98 8.42
N GLN A 77 -13.15 -1.42 8.16
CA GLN A 77 -13.36 0.02 8.13
C GLN A 77 -13.13 0.66 9.50
N GLU A 78 -13.52 -0.03 10.57
CA GLU A 78 -13.33 0.42 11.94
C GLU A 78 -11.84 0.38 12.34
N LYS A 79 -11.13 -0.72 12.04
CA LYS A 79 -9.68 -0.84 12.28
C LYS A 79 -8.86 0.17 11.46
N LEU A 80 -9.25 0.44 10.21
CA LEU A 80 -8.63 1.48 9.38
C LEU A 80 -8.86 2.87 9.97
N ARG A 81 -10.06 3.19 10.45
CA ARG A 81 -10.36 4.48 11.11
C ARG A 81 -9.58 4.69 12.40
N GLU A 82 -9.30 3.62 13.15
CA GLU A 82 -8.54 3.70 14.40
C GLU A 82 -7.03 3.84 14.16
N ASN A 83 -6.49 3.19 13.12
CA ASN A 83 -5.05 3.17 12.85
C ASN A 83 -4.59 4.22 11.84
N ILE A 84 -5.48 4.80 11.02
CA ILE A 84 -5.12 5.67 9.91
C ILE A 84 -5.81 7.03 10.06
N GLY A 85 -5.01 8.09 10.15
CA GLY A 85 -5.53 9.45 10.15
C GLY A 85 -6.18 9.82 8.81
N PHE A 86 -7.23 10.65 8.85
CA PHE A 86 -7.96 11.09 7.65
C PHE A 86 -7.04 11.68 6.56
N ALA A 87 -6.03 12.46 6.95
CA ALA A 87 -5.06 13.03 6.03
C ALA A 87 -4.22 11.96 5.31
N SER A 88 -3.81 10.90 6.02
CA SER A 88 -3.05 9.77 5.45
C SER A 88 -3.93 8.94 4.51
N ALA A 89 -5.18 8.67 4.88
CA ALA A 89 -6.13 7.95 4.02
C ALA A 89 -6.36 8.68 2.68
N MET A 90 -6.53 9.99 2.72
CA MET A 90 -6.69 10.80 1.50
C MET A 90 -5.42 10.82 0.66
N ALA A 91 -4.25 10.99 1.29
CA ALA A 91 -2.96 10.93 0.61
C ALA A 91 -2.73 9.57 -0.06
N PHE A 92 -3.18 8.47 0.57
CA PHE A 92 -3.12 7.11 0.04
C PHE A 92 -4.01 6.92 -1.19
N ILE A 93 -5.25 7.42 -1.16
CA ILE A 93 -6.17 7.35 -2.30
C ILE A 93 -5.61 8.12 -3.50
N VAL A 94 -5.10 9.34 -3.26
CA VAL A 94 -4.45 10.17 -4.30
C VAL A 94 -3.27 9.43 -4.90
N PHE A 95 -2.43 8.81 -4.06
CA PHE A 95 -1.31 8.00 -4.54
C PHE A 95 -1.81 6.86 -5.44
N VAL A 96 -2.74 6.02 -4.99
CA VAL A 96 -3.24 4.86 -5.75
C VAL A 96 -3.89 5.25 -7.10
N MET A 97 -4.52 6.42 -7.18
CA MET A 97 -5.11 6.92 -8.43
C MET A 97 -4.04 7.36 -9.45
N ILE A 98 -2.97 8.02 -9.00
CA ILE A 98 -1.98 8.65 -9.88
C ILE A 98 -0.77 7.75 -10.15
N TYR A 99 -0.44 6.85 -9.22
CA TYR A 99 0.63 5.89 -9.43
C TYR A 99 0.33 5.03 -10.67
N LEU A 100 1.43 4.56 -11.26
CA LEU A 100 1.58 3.78 -12.48
C LEU A 100 0.30 3.10 -13.03
N PRO A 101 0.05 3.19 -14.34
CA PRO A 101 -0.97 2.36 -14.98
C PRO A 101 -0.56 0.88 -14.91
N CYS A 102 -1.50 -0.03 -15.17
CA CYS A 102 -1.21 -1.46 -15.08
C CYS A 102 0.05 -1.87 -15.88
N LEU A 103 0.78 -2.89 -15.39
CA LEU A 103 2.02 -3.37 -16.03
C LEU A 103 1.83 -3.70 -17.52
N ALA A 104 0.65 -4.19 -17.89
CA ALA A 104 0.28 -4.44 -19.28
C ALA A 104 0.33 -3.16 -20.14
N ALA A 105 -0.32 -2.07 -19.70
CA ALA A 105 -0.31 -0.80 -20.42
C ALA A 105 1.11 -0.21 -20.50
N SER A 106 1.86 -0.29 -19.41
CA SER A 106 3.26 0.20 -19.36
C SER A 106 4.19 -0.58 -20.28
N MET A 107 4.00 -1.91 -20.40
CA MET A 107 4.78 -2.75 -21.31
C MET A 107 4.49 -2.46 -22.78
N VAL A 108 3.22 -2.23 -23.13
CA VAL A 108 2.84 -1.84 -24.50
C VAL A 108 3.48 -0.48 -24.85
N PHE A 109 3.35 0.50 -23.95
CA PHE A 109 3.97 1.82 -24.13
C PHE A 109 5.48 1.73 -24.31
N ALA A 110 6.17 0.90 -23.50
CA ALA A 110 7.61 0.71 -23.61
C ALA A 110 8.02 0.08 -24.95
N LYS A 111 7.20 -0.83 -25.48
CA LYS A 111 7.46 -1.49 -26.76
C LYS A 111 7.29 -0.52 -27.93
N GLU A 112 6.35 0.42 -27.83
CA GLU A 112 6.09 1.44 -28.85
C GLU A 112 7.04 2.65 -28.76
N ALA A 113 7.45 3.04 -27.55
CA ALA A 113 8.35 4.17 -27.32
C ALA A 113 9.83 3.88 -27.62
N GLY A 114 10.19 2.65 -27.98
CA GLY A 114 11.55 2.29 -28.39
C GLY A 114 12.43 1.71 -27.28
N GLY A 115 11.84 1.06 -26.26
CA GLY A 115 12.55 0.12 -25.38
C GLY A 115 12.29 0.30 -23.88
N TYR A 116 12.88 -0.60 -23.07
CA TYR A 116 12.75 -0.66 -21.61
C TYR A 116 13.22 0.60 -20.87
N LYS A 117 14.09 1.42 -21.47
CA LYS A 117 14.53 2.70 -20.86
C LYS A 117 13.35 3.65 -20.64
N TYR A 118 12.39 3.69 -21.56
CA TYR A 118 11.20 4.52 -21.45
C TYR A 118 10.19 3.96 -20.44
N LEU A 119 10.18 2.64 -20.20
CA LEU A 119 9.40 2.02 -19.13
C LEU A 119 9.88 2.54 -17.77
N VAL A 120 11.18 2.46 -17.50
CA VAL A 120 11.77 2.93 -16.24
C VAL A 120 11.56 4.44 -16.08
N TYR A 121 11.72 5.21 -17.16
CA TYR A 121 11.46 6.65 -17.14
C TYR A 121 10.00 6.97 -16.79
N LEU A 122 9.03 6.30 -17.43
CA LEU A 122 7.61 6.44 -17.11
C LEU A 122 7.33 6.04 -15.66
N PHE A 123 7.96 4.96 -15.19
CA PHE A 123 7.77 4.45 -13.84
C PHE A 123 8.21 5.45 -12.78
N VAL A 124 9.43 5.97 -12.93
CA VAL A 124 9.97 6.96 -12.01
C VAL A 124 9.17 8.25 -12.09
N PHE A 125 8.82 8.71 -13.30
CA PHE A 125 8.07 9.95 -13.48
C PHE A 125 6.69 9.90 -12.83
N THR A 126 5.93 8.83 -13.04
CA THR A 126 4.59 8.67 -12.45
C THR A 126 4.65 8.48 -10.93
N SER A 127 5.60 7.68 -10.43
CA SER A 127 5.77 7.45 -8.99
C SER A 127 6.20 8.71 -8.25
N VAL A 128 7.12 9.49 -8.81
CA VAL A 128 7.55 10.78 -8.24
C VAL A 128 6.40 11.78 -8.25
N THR A 129 5.65 11.86 -9.35
CA THR A 129 4.49 12.76 -9.45
C THR A 129 3.40 12.37 -8.43
N ALA A 130 3.12 11.07 -8.28
CA ALA A 130 2.18 10.56 -7.29
C ALA A 130 2.64 10.88 -5.86
N TRP A 131 3.94 10.70 -5.56
CA TRP A 131 4.52 11.03 -4.25
C TRP A 131 4.39 12.52 -3.92
N ILE A 132 4.69 13.40 -4.87
CA ILE A 132 4.57 14.86 -4.69
C ILE A 132 3.11 15.25 -4.43
N LEU A 133 2.16 14.75 -5.23
CA LEU A 133 0.74 15.07 -5.08
C LEU A 133 0.15 14.52 -3.78
N SER A 134 0.57 13.31 -3.38
CA SER A 134 0.24 12.72 -2.09
C SER A 134 0.78 13.57 -0.93
N PHE A 135 2.02 14.07 -1.04
CA PHE A 135 2.64 14.93 -0.03
C PHE A 135 1.93 16.27 0.11
N ILE A 136 1.57 16.88 -1.01
CA ILE A 136 0.77 18.11 -1.02
C ILE A 136 -0.58 17.84 -0.35
N THR A 137 -1.26 16.74 -0.69
CA THR A 137 -2.56 16.37 -0.12
C THR A 137 -2.46 16.18 1.40
N TYR A 138 -1.45 15.45 1.86
CA TYR A 138 -1.20 15.25 3.29
C TYR A 138 -0.97 16.58 4.01
N ARG A 139 -0.12 17.47 3.47
CA ARG A 139 0.17 18.78 4.06
C ARG A 139 -0.99 19.77 4.03
N VAL A 140 -1.93 19.64 3.09
CA VAL A 140 -3.12 20.49 3.00
C VAL A 140 -4.20 20.05 3.98
N LEU A 141 -4.26 18.75 4.30
CA LEU A 141 -5.28 18.16 5.18
C LEU A 141 -4.87 18.07 6.66
N VAL A 142 -3.58 18.17 6.97
CA VAL A 142 -3.02 18.25 8.34
C VAL A 142 -3.03 19.69 8.81
#